data_AF-A0A7S0NCE2-F1
#
_entry.id   AF-A0A7S0NCE2-F1
#
_cell.length_a   1.000
_cell.length_b   1.000
_cell.length_c   1.000
_cell.angle_alpha   90.00
_cell.angle_beta   90.00
_cell.angle_gamma   90.00
#
_symmetry.space_group_name_H-M   'P 1'
#
loop_
_entity.id
_entity.type
_entity.pdbx_description
1 polymer ?
#
loop_
_entity_poly.entity_id
_entity_poly.type
_entity_poly.pdbx_seq_one_letter_code
_entity_poly.pdbx_strand_id
1 'polypeptide(L)'
;EAQWARLRDACDPVTSAAGATPPMVLRSDAWVALPVLRCLGGILQAAPHAAKLNGPFSLVMEEAKLTDPFIKGWLDYLAFALSGLDAAGTLGAAVAFTMGDLYRPGASLDYPVGGSGAVIDALVRGIERHGGTVRLSTHVERINVDESGRAVGVTLRSGEVLPASAVVSNADAWA
;
A
#
# COMPACT_ATOMS: atom_id res chain seq x y z
N GLU A 1 13.33 -26.40 7.28
CA GLU A 1 12.17 -26.21 8.18
C GLU A 1 12.44 -25.27 9.36
N ALA A 2 13.46 -25.48 10.20
CA ALA A 2 13.69 -24.63 11.38
C ALA A 2 13.96 -23.13 11.08
N GLN A 3 14.61 -22.80 9.95
CA GLN A 3 14.83 -21.39 9.58
C GLN A 3 13.53 -20.71 9.11
N TRP A 4 12.65 -21.48 8.46
CA TRP A 4 11.38 -20.98 7.95
C TRP A 4 10.41 -20.62 9.08
N ALA A 5 10.35 -21.45 10.12
CA ALA A 5 9.57 -21.14 11.31
C ALA A 5 10.04 -19.83 11.97
N ARG A 6 11.35 -19.67 12.19
CA ARG A 6 11.91 -18.42 12.75
C ARG A 6 11.64 -17.20 11.89
N LEU A 7 11.65 -17.34 10.57
CA LEU A 7 11.28 -16.27 9.65
C LEU A 7 9.83 -15.83 9.87
N ARG A 8 8.89 -16.78 9.95
CA ARG A 8 7.48 -16.45 10.23
C ARG A 8 7.32 -15.76 11.58
N ASP A 9 7.97 -16.29 12.62
CA ASP A 9 7.95 -15.69 13.96
C ASP A 9 8.51 -14.25 13.96
N ALA A 10 9.50 -13.96 13.10
CA ALA A 10 10.06 -12.62 12.94
C ALA A 10 9.16 -11.68 12.11
N CYS A 11 8.39 -12.22 11.15
CA CYS A 11 7.44 -11.46 10.33
C CYS A 11 6.13 -11.14 11.06
N ASP A 12 5.65 -12.00 11.96
CA ASP A 12 4.38 -11.83 12.68
C ASP A 12 4.24 -10.47 13.40
N PRO A 13 5.20 -10.02 14.23
CA PRO A 13 5.07 -8.73 14.91
C PRO A 13 5.12 -7.56 13.92
N VAL A 14 5.89 -7.68 12.83
CA VAL A 14 5.98 -6.65 11.79
C VAL A 14 4.66 -6.57 11.01
N THR A 15 4.03 -7.70 10.71
CA THR A 15 2.73 -7.79 10.04
C THR A 15 1.62 -7.17 10.90
N SER A 16 1.57 -7.53 12.17
CA SER A 16 0.61 -6.99 13.13
C SER A 16 0.74 -5.47 13.26
N ALA A 17 1.99 -4.99 13.38
CA ALA A 17 2.28 -3.56 13.49
C ALA A 17 1.97 -2.77 12.20
N ALA A 18 2.23 -3.34 11.01
CA ALA A 18 1.91 -2.73 9.73
C ALA A 18 0.40 -2.49 9.55
N GLY A 19 -0.45 -3.40 10.07
CA GLY A 19 -1.90 -3.24 10.05
C GLY A 19 -2.44 -2.20 11.05
N ALA A 20 -1.68 -1.87 12.09
CA ALA A 20 -2.16 -1.05 13.21
C ALA A 20 -2.11 0.47 12.93
N THR A 21 -1.33 0.91 11.94
CA THR A 21 -1.18 2.35 11.60
C THR A 21 -1.34 2.55 10.09
N PRO A 22 -2.58 2.71 9.59
CA PRO A 22 -2.79 2.99 8.17
C PRO A 22 -2.03 4.27 7.78
N PRO A 23 -1.25 4.28 6.68
CA PRO A 23 -0.50 5.47 6.26
C PRO A 23 -1.39 6.72 6.09
N MET A 24 -2.67 6.52 5.75
CA MET A 24 -3.68 7.59 5.63
C MET A 24 -3.96 8.36 6.93
N VAL A 25 -3.58 7.81 8.10
CA VAL A 25 -3.70 8.47 9.42
C VAL A 25 -2.66 9.59 9.55
N LEU A 26 -1.51 9.46 8.86
CA LEU A 26 -0.42 10.42 8.88
C LEU A 26 -0.74 11.56 7.89
N ARG A 27 -1.48 12.56 8.38
CA ARG A 27 -1.74 13.81 7.65
C ARG A 27 -0.69 14.86 8.03
N SER A 28 -0.38 15.78 7.13
CA SER A 28 0.57 16.87 7.37
C SER A 28 -0.05 18.10 8.05
N ASP A 29 -1.36 18.08 8.34
CA ASP A 29 -2.08 19.19 8.95
C ASP A 29 -2.17 19.05 10.48
N ALA A 30 -2.51 20.16 11.15
CA ALA A 30 -2.64 20.21 12.62
C ALA A 30 -3.71 19.23 13.17
N TRP A 31 -4.62 18.74 12.31
CA TRP A 31 -5.64 17.76 12.67
C TRP A 31 -5.11 16.32 12.79
N VAL A 32 -3.83 16.07 12.46
CA VAL A 32 -3.17 14.77 12.64
C VAL A 32 -3.20 14.25 14.07
N ALA A 33 -3.29 15.15 15.06
CA ALA A 33 -3.35 14.77 16.47
C ALA A 33 -4.55 13.85 16.81
N LEU A 34 -5.70 14.05 16.15
CA LEU A 34 -6.92 13.30 16.46
C LEU A 34 -6.85 11.85 15.94
N PRO A 35 -6.43 11.58 14.68
CA PRO A 35 -6.17 10.21 14.21
C PRO A 35 -5.01 9.53 14.93
N VAL A 36 -3.92 10.26 15.21
CA VAL A 36 -2.76 9.71 15.95
C VAL A 36 -3.16 9.26 17.34
N LEU A 37 -3.97 10.04 18.07
CA LEU A 37 -4.48 9.65 19.39
C LEU A 37 -5.25 8.32 19.34
N ARG A 38 -6.03 8.09 18.28
CA ARG A 38 -6.78 6.83 18.08
C ARG A 38 -5.88 5.64 17.75
N CYS A 39 -4.73 5.90 17.14
CA CYS A 39 -3.74 4.87 16.77
C CYS A 39 -2.61 4.70 17.79
N LEU A 40 -2.61 5.43 18.91
CA LEU A 40 -1.53 5.39 19.91
C LEU A 40 -1.19 3.97 20.39
N GLY A 41 -2.20 3.13 20.63
CA GLY A 41 -1.98 1.74 21.04
C GLY A 41 -1.22 0.93 19.97
N GLY A 42 -1.59 1.08 18.70
CA GLY A 42 -0.90 0.45 17.57
C GLY A 42 0.52 0.97 17.37
N ILE A 43 0.72 2.29 17.52
CA ILE A 43 2.04 2.92 17.44
C ILE A 43 2.97 2.42 18.56
N LEU A 44 2.47 2.31 19.79
CA LEU A 44 3.24 1.77 20.92
C LEU A 44 3.59 0.29 20.72
N GLN A 45 2.68 -0.50 20.15
CA GLN A 45 2.95 -1.89 19.79
C GLN A 45 3.97 -2.01 18.64
N ALA A 46 3.96 -1.06 17.70
CA ALA A 46 4.86 -1.03 16.55
C ALA A 46 6.28 -0.51 16.89
N ALA A 47 6.41 0.31 17.94
CA ALA A 47 7.66 1.00 18.28
C ALA A 47 8.89 0.07 18.42
N PRO A 48 8.83 -1.11 19.07
CA PRO A 48 9.96 -2.03 19.14
C PRO A 48 10.41 -2.58 17.78
N HIS A 49 9.55 -2.48 16.76
CA HIS A 49 9.77 -3.00 15.41
C HIS A 49 9.93 -1.89 14.36
N ALA A 50 10.01 -0.62 14.77
CA ALA A 50 10.04 0.53 13.87
C ALA A 50 11.17 0.46 12.82
N ALA A 51 12.35 -0.04 13.20
CA ALA A 51 13.47 -0.22 12.28
C ALA A 51 13.19 -1.28 11.20
N LYS A 52 12.52 -2.38 11.55
CA LYS A 52 12.13 -3.45 10.61
C LYS A 52 10.94 -3.05 9.74
N LEU A 53 10.07 -2.20 10.25
CA LEU A 53 8.92 -1.67 9.51
C LEU A 53 9.34 -0.69 8.43
N ASN A 54 10.21 0.27 8.78
CA ASN A 54 10.60 1.37 7.90
C ASN A 54 11.92 1.11 7.15
N GLY A 55 12.71 0.13 7.60
CA GLY A 55 13.97 -0.27 6.98
C GLY A 55 13.81 -1.40 5.97
N PRO A 56 14.92 -1.94 5.45
CA PRO A 56 14.90 -3.01 4.48
C PRO A 56 14.50 -4.35 5.09
N PHE A 57 13.92 -5.23 4.28
CA PHE A 57 13.51 -6.57 4.73
C PHE A 57 14.68 -7.45 5.17
N SER A 58 15.91 -7.16 4.72
CA SER A 58 17.13 -7.83 5.18
C SER A 58 17.29 -7.81 6.71
N LEU A 59 16.80 -6.78 7.42
CA LEU A 59 16.84 -6.74 8.89
C LEU A 59 16.00 -7.86 9.53
N VAL A 60 14.87 -8.22 8.92
CA VAL A 60 14.03 -9.36 9.37
C VAL A 60 14.76 -10.68 9.10
N MET A 61 15.45 -10.78 7.97
CA MET A 61 16.25 -11.96 7.60
C MET A 61 17.43 -12.19 8.55
N GLU A 62 18.09 -11.12 8.99
CA GLU A 62 19.18 -11.13 9.96
C GLU A 62 18.69 -11.59 11.34
N GLU A 63 17.56 -11.06 11.81
CA GLU A 63 16.94 -11.46 13.08
C GLU A 63 16.55 -12.95 13.09
N ALA A 64 15.98 -13.44 11.99
CA ALA A 64 15.65 -14.86 11.81
C ALA A 64 16.89 -15.77 11.66
N LYS A 65 18.09 -15.16 11.56
CA LYS A 65 19.38 -15.84 11.36
C LYS A 65 19.33 -16.77 10.15
N LEU A 66 18.89 -16.24 9.02
CA LEU A 66 18.80 -17.00 7.77
C LEU A 66 20.19 -17.21 7.18
N THR A 67 20.54 -18.48 6.97
CA THR A 67 21.79 -18.90 6.34
C THR A 67 21.59 -19.76 5.10
N ASP A 68 20.38 -20.32 4.93
CA ASP A 68 20.05 -21.18 3.80
C ASP A 68 19.97 -20.36 2.49
N PRO A 69 20.79 -20.68 1.47
CA PRO A 69 20.82 -19.92 0.22
C PRO A 69 19.49 -19.95 -0.55
N PHE A 70 18.74 -21.05 -0.46
CA PHE A 70 17.46 -21.18 -1.15
C PHE A 70 16.42 -20.26 -0.49
N ILE A 71 16.33 -20.25 0.85
CA ILE A 71 15.40 -19.38 1.56
C ILE A 71 15.72 -17.90 1.27
N LYS A 72 17.01 -17.53 1.29
CA LYS A 72 17.43 -16.16 0.96
C LYS A 72 17.06 -15.77 -0.47
N GLY A 73 17.37 -16.61 -1.45
CA GLY A 73 17.04 -16.35 -2.86
C GLY A 73 15.54 -16.28 -3.13
N TRP A 74 14.73 -17.08 -2.44
CA TRP A 74 13.28 -17.01 -2.52
C TRP A 74 12.74 -15.67 -1.98
N LEU A 75 13.31 -15.17 -0.88
CA LEU A 75 12.93 -13.87 -0.31
C LEU A 75 13.37 -12.69 -1.18
N ASP A 76 14.55 -12.77 -1.79
CA ASP A 76 14.99 -11.77 -2.77
C ASP A 76 14.07 -11.75 -4.00
N TYR A 77 13.65 -12.93 -4.47
CA TYR A 77 12.65 -13.01 -5.54
C TYR A 77 11.30 -12.42 -5.13
N LEU A 78 10.82 -12.70 -3.91
CA LEU A 78 9.56 -12.15 -3.41
C LEU A 78 9.63 -10.62 -3.30
N ALA A 79 10.73 -10.10 -2.74
CA ALA A 79 11.00 -8.67 -2.66
C ALA A 79 11.01 -8.02 -4.06
N PHE A 80 11.69 -8.67 -5.02
CA PHE A 80 11.76 -8.20 -6.40
C PHE A 80 10.38 -8.19 -7.07
N ALA A 81 9.58 -9.25 -6.88
CA ALA A 81 8.23 -9.31 -7.44
C ALA A 81 7.30 -8.22 -6.88
N LEU A 82 7.54 -7.76 -5.64
CA LEU A 82 6.75 -6.72 -4.99
C LEU A 82 7.17 -5.29 -5.38
N SER A 83 8.47 -5.02 -5.51
CA SER A 83 8.99 -3.65 -5.61
C SER A 83 9.99 -3.41 -6.76
N GLY A 84 10.47 -4.48 -7.41
CA GLY A 84 11.59 -4.42 -8.35
C GLY A 84 12.99 -4.38 -7.71
N LEU A 85 13.08 -4.43 -6.38
CA LEU A 85 14.35 -4.44 -5.62
C LEU A 85 14.51 -5.75 -4.84
N ASP A 86 15.73 -6.11 -4.45
CA ASP A 86 15.98 -7.26 -3.57
C ASP A 86 15.51 -7.00 -2.13
N ALA A 87 15.74 -7.96 -1.21
CA ALA A 87 15.34 -7.79 0.18
C ALA A 87 16.09 -6.66 0.92
N ALA A 88 17.27 -6.26 0.43
CA ALA A 88 18.04 -5.15 1.00
C ALA A 88 17.54 -3.78 0.51
N GLY A 89 16.84 -3.73 -0.63
CA GLY A 89 16.21 -2.52 -1.17
C GLY A 89 14.72 -2.39 -0.90
N THR A 90 14.03 -3.48 -0.54
CA THR A 90 12.57 -3.48 -0.34
C THR A 90 12.17 -3.21 1.10
N LEU A 91 11.14 -2.39 1.29
CA LEU A 91 10.56 -2.06 2.59
C LEU A 91 10.16 -3.32 3.38
N GLY A 92 10.70 -3.47 4.59
CA GLY A 92 10.50 -4.65 5.43
C GLY A 92 9.05 -4.91 5.77
N ALA A 93 8.26 -3.85 6.03
CA ALA A 93 6.83 -3.97 6.26
C ALA A 93 6.09 -4.59 5.06
N ALA A 94 6.45 -4.27 3.82
CA ALA A 94 5.75 -4.77 2.63
C ALA A 94 5.95 -6.27 2.44
N VAL A 95 7.19 -6.74 2.57
CA VAL A 95 7.51 -8.17 2.43
C VAL A 95 7.00 -8.97 3.63
N ALA A 96 7.15 -8.45 4.85
CA ALA A 96 6.63 -9.11 6.05
C ALA A 96 5.11 -9.24 6.02
N PHE A 97 4.39 -8.18 5.60
CA PHE A 97 2.94 -8.24 5.41
C PHE A 97 2.54 -9.28 4.36
N THR A 98 3.23 -9.32 3.22
CA THR A 98 2.98 -10.32 2.17
C THR A 98 3.20 -11.73 2.70
N MET A 99 4.25 -11.97 3.47
CA MET A 99 4.49 -13.23 4.16
C MET A 99 3.34 -13.58 5.11
N GLY A 100 2.91 -12.63 5.95
CA GLY A 100 1.80 -12.84 6.86
C GLY A 100 0.49 -13.20 6.15
N ASP A 101 0.21 -12.54 5.03
CA ASP A 101 -1.02 -12.78 4.25
C ASP A 101 -0.99 -14.13 3.53
N LEU A 102 0.13 -14.49 2.88
CA LEU A 102 0.32 -15.77 2.18
C LEU A 102 0.15 -17.00 3.10
N TYR A 103 0.52 -16.87 4.37
CA TYR A 103 0.46 -17.97 5.35
C TYR A 103 -0.69 -17.84 6.34
N ARG A 104 -1.60 -16.89 6.15
CA ARG A 104 -2.79 -16.74 7.00
C ARG A 104 -3.66 -18.00 6.90
N PRO A 105 -4.28 -18.47 7.99
CA PRO A 105 -5.23 -19.58 7.93
C PRO A 105 -6.33 -19.33 6.90
N GLY A 106 -6.50 -20.27 5.97
CA GLY A 106 -7.47 -20.16 4.87
C GLY A 106 -7.04 -19.26 3.71
N ALA A 107 -5.80 -18.77 3.68
CA ALA A 107 -5.27 -18.10 2.50
C ALA A 107 -5.12 -19.08 1.33
N SER A 108 -5.53 -18.63 0.15
CA SER A 108 -5.39 -19.33 -1.13
C SER A 108 -4.90 -18.36 -2.18
N LEU A 109 -4.13 -18.87 -3.14
CA LEU A 109 -3.86 -18.13 -4.36
C LEU A 109 -5.00 -18.38 -5.33
N ASP A 110 -5.75 -17.32 -5.65
CA ASP A 110 -6.89 -17.38 -6.54
C ASP A 110 -6.65 -16.56 -7.81
N TYR A 111 -7.34 -16.95 -8.87
CA TYR A 111 -7.32 -16.25 -10.15
C TYR A 111 -8.74 -15.77 -10.48
N PRO A 112 -8.95 -14.46 -10.71
CA PRO A 112 -10.27 -13.96 -11.05
C PRO A 112 -10.74 -14.60 -12.37
N VAL A 113 -11.97 -15.13 -12.35
CA VAL A 113 -12.61 -15.62 -13.57
C VAL A 113 -12.73 -14.46 -14.55
N GLY A 114 -12.19 -14.62 -15.76
CA GLY A 114 -12.09 -13.55 -16.75
C GLY A 114 -10.83 -12.68 -16.64
N GLY A 115 -9.90 -13.04 -15.75
CA GLY A 115 -8.63 -12.33 -15.58
C GLY A 115 -8.77 -11.00 -14.83
N SER A 116 -7.69 -10.21 -14.83
CA SER A 116 -7.65 -8.93 -14.11
C SER A 116 -8.68 -7.92 -14.61
N GLY A 117 -9.04 -7.96 -15.90
CA GLY A 117 -10.08 -7.11 -16.49
C GLY A 117 -11.44 -7.28 -15.80
N ALA A 118 -11.81 -8.51 -15.40
CA ALA A 118 -13.08 -8.76 -14.73
C ALA A 118 -13.18 -8.04 -13.36
N VAL A 119 -12.05 -7.86 -12.68
CA VAL A 119 -11.98 -7.09 -11.42
C VAL A 119 -12.22 -5.60 -11.71
N ILE A 120 -11.59 -5.07 -12.75
CA ILE A 120 -11.79 -3.67 -13.19
C ILE A 120 -13.25 -3.44 -13.54
N ASP A 121 -13.86 -4.32 -14.34
CA ASP A 121 -15.26 -4.23 -14.73
C ASP A 121 -16.20 -4.28 -13.51
N ALA A 122 -15.87 -5.07 -12.49
CA ALA A 122 -16.65 -5.11 -11.26
C ALA A 122 -16.62 -3.78 -10.50
N LEU A 123 -15.46 -3.12 -10.45
CA LEU A 123 -15.31 -1.79 -9.83
C LEU A 123 -16.07 -0.72 -10.63
N VAL A 124 -15.96 -0.71 -11.96
CA VAL A 124 -16.70 0.21 -12.84
C VAL A 124 -18.21 0.06 -12.62
N ARG A 125 -18.73 -1.18 -12.65
CA ARG A 125 -20.15 -1.44 -12.35
C ARG A 125 -20.55 -0.96 -10.96
N GLY A 126 -19.66 -1.06 -9.97
CA GLY A 126 -19.88 -0.54 -8.62
C GLY A 126 -20.07 0.98 -8.60
N ILE A 127 -19.21 1.71 -9.32
CA ILE A 127 -19.28 3.17 -9.46
C ILE A 127 -20.58 3.59 -10.15
N GLU A 128 -20.88 3.00 -11.31
CA GLU A 128 -22.05 3.35 -12.12
C GLU A 128 -23.37 3.04 -11.40
N ARG A 129 -23.43 1.94 -10.64
CA ARG A 129 -24.59 1.59 -9.81
C ARG A 129 -24.94 2.66 -8.77
N HIS A 130 -23.95 3.41 -8.30
CA HIS A 130 -24.14 4.49 -7.32
C HIS A 130 -24.23 5.88 -7.98
N GLY A 131 -24.47 5.94 -9.29
CA GLY A 131 -24.65 7.19 -10.04
C GLY A 131 -23.35 7.90 -10.42
N GLY A 132 -22.20 7.26 -10.22
CA GLY A 132 -20.91 7.77 -10.71
C GLY A 132 -20.72 7.51 -12.20
N THR A 133 -19.76 8.22 -12.81
CA THR A 133 -19.42 8.08 -14.23
C THR A 133 -17.93 7.83 -14.38
N VAL A 134 -17.54 6.86 -15.21
CA VAL A 134 -16.15 6.61 -15.59
C VAL A 134 -15.92 7.11 -17.01
N ARG A 135 -15.04 8.10 -17.18
CA ARG A 135 -14.70 8.67 -18.49
C ARG A 135 -13.30 8.24 -18.90
N LEU A 136 -13.20 7.46 -19.98
CA LEU A 136 -11.92 7.06 -20.59
C LEU A 136 -11.48 8.10 -21.63
N SER A 137 -10.20 8.06 -22.02
CA SER A 137 -9.62 8.99 -23.01
C SER A 137 -9.88 10.47 -22.69
N THR A 138 -10.01 10.78 -21.39
CA THR A 138 -10.43 12.09 -20.88
C THR A 138 -9.28 12.68 -20.07
N HIS A 139 -8.22 13.09 -20.75
CA HIS A 139 -7.00 13.58 -20.11
C HIS A 139 -7.26 14.91 -19.38
N VAL A 140 -6.95 14.96 -18.09
CA VAL A 140 -6.99 16.17 -17.27
C VAL A 140 -5.71 16.95 -17.50
N GLU A 141 -5.82 18.20 -17.95
CA GLU A 141 -4.67 19.09 -18.19
C GLU A 141 -4.24 19.81 -16.91
N ARG A 142 -5.21 20.20 -16.06
CA ARG A 142 -4.91 20.86 -14.78
C ARG A 142 -6.05 20.74 -13.79
N ILE A 143 -5.68 20.79 -12.51
CA ILE A 143 -6.62 21.00 -11.39
C ILE A 143 -6.86 22.52 -11.27
N ASN A 144 -8.12 22.92 -11.23
CA ASN A 144 -8.52 24.32 -11.08
C ASN A 144 -8.59 24.66 -9.58
N VAL A 145 -7.94 25.76 -9.19
CA VAL A 145 -7.96 26.27 -7.81
C VAL A 145 -8.54 27.70 -7.78
N ASP A 146 -9.24 28.04 -6.70
CA ASP A 146 -9.70 29.41 -6.45
C ASP A 146 -8.61 30.30 -5.82
N GLU A 147 -8.93 31.57 -5.58
CA GLU A 147 -8.02 32.55 -4.98
C GLU A 147 -7.53 32.16 -3.57
N SER A 148 -8.29 31.31 -2.87
CA SER A 148 -7.91 30.79 -1.55
C SER A 148 -7.06 29.52 -1.63
N GLY A 149 -6.79 29.01 -2.85
CA GLY A 149 -6.06 27.78 -3.10
C GLY A 149 -6.90 26.51 -2.99
N ARG A 150 -8.23 26.60 -2.92
CA ARG A 150 -9.11 25.42 -2.86
C ARG A 150 -9.35 24.85 -4.24
N ALA A 151 -9.26 23.53 -4.40
CA ALA A 151 -9.65 22.87 -5.63
C ALA A 151 -11.16 23.06 -5.91
N VAL A 152 -11.50 23.44 -7.14
CA VAL A 152 -12.88 23.72 -7.58
C VAL A 152 -13.29 22.93 -8.82
N GLY A 153 -12.44 22.04 -9.30
CA GLY A 153 -12.69 21.22 -10.48
C GLY A 153 -11.42 20.91 -11.26
N VAL A 154 -11.59 20.46 -12.50
CA VAL A 154 -10.50 20.17 -13.43
C VAL A 154 -10.78 20.75 -14.81
N THR A 155 -9.72 21.11 -15.53
CA THR A 155 -9.79 21.43 -16.96
C THR A 155 -9.20 20.27 -17.74
N LEU A 156 -9.93 19.77 -18.73
CA LEU A 156 -9.48 18.70 -19.63
C LEU A 156 -8.60 19.27 -20.74
N ARG A 157 -7.78 18.42 -21.38
CA ARG A 157 -6.95 18.82 -22.54
C ARG A 157 -7.79 19.33 -23.71
N SER A 158 -9.05 18.90 -23.81
CA SER A 158 -10.01 19.41 -24.80
C SER A 158 -10.43 20.87 -24.54
N GLY A 159 -10.13 21.42 -23.36
CA GLY A 159 -10.60 22.73 -22.90
C GLY A 159 -11.91 22.67 -22.10
N GLU A 160 -12.57 21.51 -22.02
CA GLU A 160 -13.78 21.31 -21.20
C GLU A 160 -13.44 21.49 -19.70
N VAL A 161 -14.29 22.24 -18.99
CA VAL A 161 -14.15 22.48 -17.55
C VAL A 161 -15.18 21.66 -16.80
N LEU A 162 -14.71 20.83 -15.88
CA LEU A 162 -15.53 20.01 -15.00
C LEU A 162 -15.48 20.58 -13.57
N PRO A 163 -16.53 21.27 -13.09
CA PRO A 163 -16.57 21.76 -11.73
C PRO A 163 -16.74 20.60 -10.74
N ALA A 164 -16.07 20.68 -9.59
CA ALA A 164 -16.18 19.69 -8.53
C ALA A 164 -15.97 20.34 -7.16
N SER A 165 -16.70 19.87 -6.15
CA SER A 165 -16.51 20.32 -4.76
C SER A 165 -15.23 19.76 -4.12
N ALA A 166 -14.70 18.66 -4.67
CA ALA A 166 -13.45 18.03 -4.25
C ALA A 166 -12.79 17.34 -5.46
N VAL A 167 -11.47 17.24 -5.43
CA VAL A 167 -10.67 16.53 -6.45
C VAL A 167 -9.74 15.57 -5.72
N VAL A 168 -9.76 14.30 -6.13
CA VAL A 168 -8.81 13.27 -5.67
C VAL A 168 -7.94 12.91 -6.86
N SER A 169 -6.63 13.13 -6.75
CA SER A 169 -5.67 12.77 -7.79
C SER A 169 -4.96 11.47 -7.45
N ASN A 170 -5.04 10.51 -8.36
CA ASN A 170 -4.19 9.32 -8.37
C ASN A 170 -3.16 9.38 -9.52
N ALA A 171 -2.88 10.59 -10.03
CA ALA A 171 -1.79 10.79 -10.96
C ALA A 171 -0.46 10.63 -10.22
N ASP A 172 0.51 9.99 -10.84
CA ASP A 172 1.86 9.92 -10.29
C ASP A 172 2.59 11.26 -10.44
N ALA A 173 3.74 11.40 -9.78
CA ALA A 173 4.51 12.64 -9.78
C ALA A 173 5.14 13.00 -11.14
N TRP A 174 5.09 12.08 -12.11
CA TRP A 174 5.69 12.20 -13.44
C TRP A 174 4.65 12.31 -14.56
N ALA A 175 3.37 12.23 -14.22
CA ALA A 175 2.23 12.27 -15.14
C ALA A 175 1.88 13.68 -15.62
#